data_AF-A0A8J4U3U5-F1
#
_entry.id   AF-A0A8J4U3U5-F1
#
_cell.length_a   1.000
_cell.length_b   1.000
_cell.length_c   1.000
_cell.angle_alpha   90.00
_cell.angle_beta   90.00
_cell.angle_gamma   90.00
#
_symmetry.space_group_name_H-M   'P 1'
#
loop_
_entity.id
_entity.type
_entity.pdbx_description
1 polymer ?
#
loop_
_entity_poly.entity_id
_entity_poly.type
_entity_poly.pdbx_seq_one_letter_code
_entity_poly.pdbx_strand_id
1 'polypeptide(L)'
;PEKNKSNILEKSKLEVIFQDLEHKVITLLKNELKGFKKLLSPDYPACSEREVEDEEDENSVKQGVLKITLHFLKNMNHIDLANTLQN
;
A
#
# COMPACT_ATOMS: atom_id res chain seq x y z
N PRO A 1 13.88 -38.23 12.90
CA PRO A 1 14.97 -37.30 12.47
C PRO A 1 14.62 -36.50 11.19
N GLU A 2 14.08 -37.15 10.17
CA GLU A 2 13.76 -36.51 8.87
C GLU A 2 12.54 -35.57 8.93
N LYS A 3 11.48 -35.94 9.66
CA LYS A 3 10.29 -35.08 9.90
C LYS A 3 10.60 -33.72 10.55
N ASN A 4 11.64 -33.62 11.37
CA ASN A 4 12.03 -32.34 11.97
C ASN A 4 12.81 -31.45 11.00
N LYS A 5 13.60 -32.03 10.09
CA LYS A 5 14.31 -31.27 9.05
C LYS A 5 13.35 -30.71 8.01
N SER A 6 12.32 -31.46 7.60
CA SER A 6 11.30 -30.98 6.67
C SER A 6 10.50 -29.80 7.26
N ASN A 7 10.10 -29.89 8.52
CA ASN A 7 9.36 -28.81 9.20
C ASN A 7 10.17 -27.52 9.36
N ILE A 8 11.48 -27.62 9.62
CA ILE A 8 12.35 -26.43 9.74
C ILE A 8 12.57 -25.79 8.36
N LEU A 9 12.74 -26.59 7.31
CA LEU A 9 12.90 -26.09 5.95
C LEU A 9 11.64 -25.36 5.47
N GLU A 10 10.45 -25.91 5.74
CA GLU A 10 9.19 -25.24 5.40
C GLU A 10 8.96 -23.96 6.21
N LYS A 11 9.28 -23.96 7.50
CA LYS A 11 9.21 -22.76 8.34
C LYS A 11 10.15 -21.66 7.82
N SER A 12 11.39 -22.00 7.47
CA SER A 12 12.35 -21.03 6.92
C SER A 12 11.94 -20.48 5.55
N LYS A 13 11.32 -21.31 4.70
CA LYS A 13 10.76 -20.85 3.42
C LYS A 13 9.61 -19.86 3.64
N LEU A 14 8.73 -20.14 4.60
CA LEU A 14 7.63 -19.24 4.93
C LEU A 14 8.15 -17.89 5.44
N GLU A 15 9.17 -17.89 6.31
CA GLU A 15 9.81 -16.67 6.80
C GLU A 15 10.40 -15.83 5.66
N VAL A 16 11.12 -16.46 4.72
CA VAL A 16 11.68 -15.77 3.55
C VAL A 16 10.58 -15.20 2.64
N ILE A 17 9.50 -15.95 2.41
CA ILE A 17 8.36 -15.49 1.60
C ILE A 17 7.69 -14.27 2.25
N PHE A 18 7.43 -14.32 3.55
CA PHE A 18 6.80 -13.20 4.26
C PHE A 18 7.72 -11.98 4.33
N GLN A 19 9.03 -12.17 4.47
CA GLN A 19 10.00 -11.07 4.39
C GLN A 19 9.92 -10.38 3.01
N ASP A 20 9.94 -11.13 1.90
CA ASP A 20 9.82 -10.54 0.56
C ASP A 20 8.47 -9.83 0.36
N LEU A 21 7.39 -10.46 0.85
CA LEU A 21 6.04 -9.89 0.78
C LEU A 21 5.93 -8.57 1.56
N GLU A 22 6.48 -8.51 2.78
CA GLU A 22 6.52 -7.29 3.59
C GLU A 22 7.24 -6.16 2.83
N HIS A 23 8.38 -6.44 2.22
CA HIS A 23 9.13 -5.44 1.44
C HIS A 23 8.32 -4.92 0.25
N LYS A 24 7.64 -5.82 -0.49
CA LYS A 24 6.78 -5.45 -1.61
C LYS A 24 5.58 -4.62 -1.18
N VAL A 25 4.86 -5.04 -0.14
CA VAL A 25 3.70 -4.31 0.41
C VAL A 25 4.10 -2.93 0.94
N ILE A 26 5.21 -2.84 1.68
CA ILE A 26 5.72 -1.54 2.18
C ILE A 26 6.06 -0.62 1.01
N THR A 27 6.64 -1.15 -0.08
CA THR A 27 6.98 -0.36 -1.26
C THR A 27 5.72 0.17 -1.95
N LEU A 28 4.71 -0.68 -2.17
CA LEU A 28 3.42 -0.28 -2.73
C LEU A 28 2.73 0.79 -1.87
N LEU A 29 2.64 0.57 -0.56
CA LEU A 29 2.08 1.55 0.38
C LEU A 29 2.79 2.90 0.29
N LYS A 30 4.13 2.90 0.24
CA LYS A 30 4.92 4.14 0.12
C LYS A 30 4.66 4.87 -1.20
N ASN A 31 4.49 4.16 -2.30
CA ASN A 31 4.23 4.75 -3.61
C ASN A 31 2.86 5.42 -3.64
N GLU A 32 1.81 4.70 -3.23
CA GLU A 32 0.44 5.23 -3.18
C GLU A 32 0.32 6.41 -2.20
N LEU A 33 0.93 6.33 -1.01
CA LEU A 33 0.92 7.44 -0.04
C LEU A 33 1.59 8.71 -0.60
N LYS A 34 2.62 8.59 -1.44
CA LYS A 34 3.19 9.76 -2.14
C LYS A 34 2.17 10.35 -3.12
N GLY A 35 1.44 9.51 -3.84
CA GLY A 35 0.34 9.92 -4.72
C GLY A 35 -0.75 10.68 -3.97
N PHE A 36 -1.24 10.13 -2.86
CA PHE A 36 -2.24 10.79 -2.02
C PHE A 36 -1.73 12.11 -1.44
N LYS A 37 -0.47 12.16 -0.98
CA LYS A 37 0.12 13.41 -0.50
C LYS A 37 0.17 14.48 -1.59
N LYS A 38 0.47 14.11 -2.84
CA LYS A 38 0.43 15.03 -3.98
C LYS A 38 -0.99 15.55 -4.23
N LEU A 39 -2.01 14.68 -4.19
CA LEU A 39 -3.42 15.07 -4.35
C LEU A 39 -3.90 16.05 -3.26
N LEU A 40 -3.37 15.90 -2.03
CA LEU A 40 -3.66 16.80 -0.92
C LEU A 40 -2.86 18.12 -0.95
N SER A 41 -1.90 18.26 -1.86
CA SER A 41 -1.04 19.44 -1.94
C SER A 41 -1.68 20.53 -2.80
N PRO A 42 -1.88 21.76 -2.28
CA PRO A 42 -2.48 22.86 -3.04
C PRO A 42 -1.61 23.33 -4.22
N ASP A 43 -0.31 23.08 -4.17
CA ASP A 43 0.66 23.44 -5.21
C ASP A 43 0.84 22.36 -6.29
N TYR A 44 0.09 21.26 -6.25
CA TYR A 44 0.17 20.23 -7.28
C TYR A 44 -0.57 20.73 -8.53
N PRO A 45 0.11 20.98 -9.66
CA PRO A 45 -0.60 21.26 -10.90
C PRO A 45 -1.47 20.04 -11.20
N ALA A 46 -2.78 20.25 -11.33
CA ALA A 46 -3.79 19.20 -11.60
C ALA A 46 -3.54 18.38 -12.89
N CYS A 47 -2.39 18.58 -13.54
CA CYS A 47 -1.97 18.03 -14.82
C CYS A 47 -0.52 17.50 -14.79
N SER A 48 0.04 17.11 -13.64
CA SER A 48 1.23 16.25 -13.64
C SER A 48 0.76 14.80 -13.66
N GLU A 49 0.72 14.26 -14.88
CA GLU A 49 0.74 12.84 -15.22
C GLU A 49 -0.29 11.99 -14.45
N ARG A 50 -1.46 11.84 -15.08
CA ARG A 50 -2.12 10.54 -15.05
C ARG A 50 -1.17 9.59 -15.77
N GLU A 51 -0.21 9.02 -15.06
CA GLU A 51 0.40 7.77 -15.50
C GLU A 51 -0.77 6.80 -15.57
N VAL A 52 -1.20 6.57 -16.81
CA VAL A 52 -2.31 5.69 -17.15
C VAL A 52 -1.77 4.28 -16.98
N GLU A 53 -1.60 3.84 -15.74
CA GLU A 53 -1.35 2.44 -15.46
C GLU A 53 -2.73 1.76 -15.39
N ASP A 54 -3.28 1.54 -16.59
CA ASP A 54 -4.52 0.81 -16.87
C ASP A 54 -4.32 -0.71 -16.69
N GLU A 55 -3.75 -1.12 -15.55
CA GLU A 55 -3.81 -2.51 -15.10
C GLU A 55 -4.90 -2.62 -14.02
N GLU A 56 -5.94 -3.42 -14.26
CA GLU A 56 -7.06 -3.61 -13.32
C GLU A 56 -6.58 -3.99 -11.91
N ASP A 57 -5.47 -4.73 -11.83
CA ASP A 57 -4.83 -5.13 -10.58
C ASP A 57 -4.26 -3.92 -9.81
N GLU A 58 -3.66 -2.95 -10.48
CA GLU A 58 -3.15 -1.74 -9.83
C GLU A 58 -4.26 -0.85 -9.28
N ASN A 59 -5.39 -0.75 -9.98
CA ASN A 59 -6.56 -0.05 -9.44
C ASN A 59 -7.07 -0.73 -8.16
N SER A 60 -7.09 -2.07 -8.12
CA SER A 60 -7.50 -2.82 -6.93
C SER A 60 -6.56 -2.60 -5.74
N VAL A 61 -5.25 -2.58 -5.98
CA VAL A 61 -4.21 -2.31 -4.97
C VAL A 61 -4.37 -0.89 -4.45
N LYS A 62 -4.48 0.10 -5.34
CA LYS A 62 -4.67 1.51 -4.98
C LYS A 62 -5.92 1.72 -4.12
N GLN A 63 -7.03 1.10 -4.46
CA GLN A 63 -8.25 1.13 -3.64
C GLN A 63 -8.03 0.50 -2.26
N GLY A 64 -7.28 -0.60 -2.18
CA GLY A 64 -6.88 -1.23 -0.92
C GLY A 64 -6.06 -0.28 -0.04
N VAL A 65 -5.03 0.34 -0.60
CA VAL A 65 -4.18 1.30 0.11
C VAL A 65 -4.96 2.56 0.52
N LEU A 66 -5.89 3.03 -0.32
CA LEU A 66 -6.79 4.13 0.01
C LEU A 66 -7.64 3.80 1.24
N LYS A 67 -8.27 2.61 1.30
CA LYS A 67 -9.07 2.19 2.47
C LYS A 67 -8.26 2.17 3.75
N ILE A 68 -7.03 1.63 3.70
CA ILE A 68 -6.11 1.62 4.84
C ILE A 68 -5.76 3.06 5.26
N THR A 69 -5.45 3.92 4.30
CA THR A 69 -5.10 5.33 4.54
C THR A 69 -6.26 6.09 5.19
N LEU A 70 -7.47 5.95 4.67
CA LEU A 70 -8.68 6.57 5.23
C LEU A 70 -8.95 6.12 6.66
N HIS A 71 -8.74 4.84 6.97
CA HIS A 71 -8.88 4.31 8.32
C HIS A 71 -7.91 5.01 9.29
N PHE A 72 -6.62 5.08 8.94
CA PHE A 72 -5.63 5.72 9.80
C PHE A 72 -5.84 7.22 9.93
N LEU A 73 -6.16 7.95 8.85
CA LEU A 73 -6.45 9.38 8.93
C LEU A 73 -7.62 9.67 9.88
N LYS A 74 -8.68 8.85 9.84
CA LYS A 74 -9.81 8.98 10.76
C LYS A 74 -9.41 8.71 12.21
N ASN A 75 -8.63 7.65 12.46
CA ASN A 75 -8.13 7.34 13.81
C ASN A 75 -7.16 8.40 14.36
N MET A 76 -6.44 9.11 13.48
CA MET A 76 -5.56 10.22 13.83
C MET A 76 -6.30 11.57 13.96
N ASN A 77 -7.63 11.58 13.85
CA ASN A 77 -8.47 12.78 13.88
C ASN A 77 -8.22 13.78 12.72
N HIS A 78 -7.67 13.30 11.60
CA HIS A 78 -7.49 14.04 10.35
C HIS A 78 -8.65 13.79 9.38
N ILE A 79 -9.88 14.10 9.84
CA ILE A 79 -11.12 13.83 9.10
C ILE A 79 -11.17 14.59 7.77
N ASP A 80 -10.68 15.84 7.73
CA ASP A 80 -10.69 16.65 6.51
C ASP A 80 -9.84 16.03 5.40
N LEU A 81 -8.63 15.55 5.72
CA LEU A 81 -7.77 14.86 4.74
C LEU A 81 -8.41 13.56 4.24
N ALA A 82 -9.07 12.81 5.13
CA ALA A 82 -9.78 11.60 4.76
C ALA A 82 -10.95 11.91 3.80
N ASN A 83 -11.70 12.97 4.07
CA ASN A 83 -12.79 13.40 3.19
C ASN A 83 -12.28 13.88 1.82
N THR A 84 -11.16 14.61 1.79
CA THR A 84 -10.55 15.06 0.52
C THR A 84 -10.09 13.88 -0.34
N LEU A 85 -9.50 12.83 0.25
CA LEU A 85 -9.05 11.65 -0.50
C LEU A 85 -10.18 10.70 -0.91
N GLN A 86 -11.35 10.78 -0.24
CA GLN A 86 -12.49 9.92 -0.54
C GLN A 86 -13.33 10.44 -1.72
N ASN A 87 -13.26 11.75 -2.03
CA ASN A 87 -13.99 12.41 -3.10
C ASN A 87 -13.35 12.19 -4.48
#